data_AF-A0A5S9IVD1-F1
#
_entry.id   AF-A0A5S9IVD1-F1
#
_cell.length_a   1.000
_cell.length_b   1.000
_cell.length_c   1.000
_cell.angle_alpha   90.00
_cell.angle_beta   90.00
_cell.angle_gamma   90.00
#
_symmetry.space_group_name_H-M   'P 1'
#
loop_
_entity.id
_entity.type
_entity.pdbx_description
1 polymer ?
#
loop_
_entity_poly.entity_id
_entity_poly.type
_entity_poly.pdbx_seq_one_letter_code
_entity_poly.pdbx_strand_id
1 'polypeptide(L)'
;MKDNGSRKESSYLNFLPRIFRETPDKDLPPFFDSYLKIFERIWGEVDDDKLFDYVFSIPLSFRKDIRNGEVNQKLRKEFKQAGHDLTRNARLVTLTPKKKWSLHDHDHTYLIHRGDDEFVVYLSGRKGIEELLDVIADFFHPRFSFLFSKVNTEFIPELDNRDLQKLNRYFTPNKSFDDWLEEFLFWFAGAVSLTLRKQWSIHKKRQVIAEIIPLYRMRGTKIGLEKYLSIYIGEKIRITESIKPMYLGENTVVGGAFTLEGAPYFFDVYVTLKRMPVHELRMTIKSLIEIIETEKPAHTNYKLHIDMPTIDVEKHSRIGVDTILGK
;
A
#
# COMPACT_ATOMS: atom_id res chain seq x y z
N MET A 1 44.48 -19.04 15.36
CA MET A 1 44.76 -18.06 14.29
C MET A 1 43.49 -17.95 13.45
N LYS A 2 42.98 -16.72 13.31
CA LYS A 2 41.72 -16.44 12.60
C LYS A 2 41.92 -16.72 11.11
N ASP A 3 40.99 -17.48 10.56
CA ASP A 3 40.92 -17.79 9.13
C ASP A 3 40.61 -16.51 8.35
N ASN A 4 41.53 -16.14 7.46
CA ASN A 4 41.41 -14.98 6.59
C ASN A 4 40.52 -15.39 5.41
N GLY A 5 39.21 -15.39 5.64
CA GLY A 5 38.22 -15.59 4.58
C GLY A 5 38.44 -14.56 3.48
N SER A 6 38.84 -15.02 2.30
CA SER A 6 38.98 -14.20 1.09
C SER A 6 37.71 -13.35 0.92
N ARG A 7 37.85 -12.03 0.95
CA ARG A 7 36.72 -11.09 0.88
C ARG A 7 36.22 -11.06 -0.57
N LYS A 8 35.38 -12.03 -0.94
CA LYS A 8 34.77 -12.16 -2.28
C LYS A 8 34.00 -10.87 -2.63
N GLU A 9 34.18 -10.34 -3.84
CA GLU A 9 33.44 -9.18 -4.36
C GLU A 9 31.96 -9.51 -4.58
N SER A 10 31.10 -8.48 -4.56
CA SER A 10 29.66 -8.62 -4.83
C SER A 10 29.44 -9.14 -6.26
N SER A 11 28.59 -10.16 -6.40
CA SER A 11 28.10 -10.68 -7.68
C SER A 11 27.36 -9.62 -8.51
N TYR A 12 26.70 -8.64 -7.88
CA TYR A 12 26.00 -7.55 -8.56
C TYR A 12 26.92 -6.55 -9.29
N LEU A 13 28.20 -6.47 -8.93
CA LEU A 13 29.16 -5.59 -9.61
C LEU A 13 29.33 -5.93 -11.09
N ASN A 14 29.13 -7.19 -11.47
CA ASN A 14 29.27 -7.65 -12.86
C ASN A 14 28.22 -7.04 -13.80
N PHE A 15 27.08 -6.62 -13.27
CA PHE A 15 25.97 -6.05 -14.03
C PHE A 15 26.06 -4.53 -14.17
N LEU A 16 27.05 -3.89 -13.55
CA LEU A 16 27.17 -2.44 -13.52
C LEU A 16 28.20 -1.92 -14.51
N PRO A 17 28.02 -0.70 -15.06
CA PRO A 17 29.03 -0.04 -15.86
C PRO A 17 30.40 0.04 -15.15
N ARG A 18 31.49 -0.01 -15.92
CA ARG A 18 32.88 -0.09 -15.42
C ARG A 18 33.25 1.03 -14.45
N ILE A 19 32.66 2.22 -14.60
CA ILE A 19 32.82 3.37 -13.70
C ILE A 19 32.44 3.09 -12.24
N PHE A 20 31.58 2.10 -11.98
CA PHE A 20 31.16 1.69 -10.64
C PHE A 20 32.00 0.52 -10.09
N ARG A 21 32.91 -0.03 -10.90
CA ARG A 21 33.81 -1.15 -10.53
C ARG A 21 35.22 -0.69 -10.19
N GLU A 22 35.61 0.52 -10.60
CA GLU A 22 36.95 1.06 -10.38
C GLU A 22 36.95 2.02 -9.19
N THR A 23 37.85 1.78 -8.21
CA THR A 23 38.13 2.74 -7.13
C THR A 23 39.49 3.42 -7.34
N PRO A 24 39.62 4.71 -7.00
CA PRO A 24 40.91 5.42 -7.02
C PRO A 24 41.91 4.88 -5.99
N ASP A 25 41.41 4.19 -4.96
CA ASP A 25 42.19 3.73 -3.82
C ASP A 25 42.18 2.19 -3.75
N LYS A 26 43.37 1.59 -3.67
CA LYS A 26 43.56 0.12 -3.71
C LYS A 26 43.31 -0.57 -2.38
N ASP A 27 43.24 0.20 -1.28
CA ASP A 27 43.21 -0.35 0.08
C ASP A 27 41.81 -0.31 0.74
N LEU A 28 40.80 0.25 0.06
CA LEU A 28 39.41 0.33 0.55
C LEU A 28 38.47 -0.38 -0.42
N PRO A 29 37.61 -1.32 0.04
CA PRO A 29 36.58 -1.87 -0.82
C PRO A 29 35.67 -0.72 -1.29
N PRO A 30 35.25 -0.70 -2.58
CA PRO A 30 34.37 0.35 -3.07
C PRO A 30 33.17 0.46 -2.14
N PHE A 31 32.82 1.69 -1.73
CA PHE A 31 31.58 1.92 -0.97
C PHE A 31 30.41 1.19 -1.64
N PHE A 32 30.40 1.19 -2.98
CA PHE A 32 29.41 0.50 -3.79
C PHE A 32 29.45 -1.03 -3.66
N ASP A 33 30.62 -1.68 -3.61
CA ASP A 33 30.75 -3.13 -3.32
C ASP A 33 30.21 -3.45 -1.93
N SER A 34 30.57 -2.63 -0.93
CA SER A 34 30.12 -2.82 0.45
C SER A 34 28.61 -2.59 0.60
N TYR A 35 28.06 -1.62 -0.12
CA TYR A 35 26.63 -1.35 -0.21
C TYR A 35 25.90 -2.49 -0.92
N LEU A 36 26.38 -2.94 -2.08
CA LEU A 36 25.80 -4.08 -2.78
C LEU A 36 25.89 -5.38 -1.98
N LYS A 37 26.90 -5.56 -1.14
CA LYS A 37 26.96 -6.67 -0.18
C LYS A 37 25.87 -6.59 0.89
N ILE A 38 25.49 -5.39 1.33
CA ILE A 38 24.30 -5.23 2.17
C ILE A 38 23.08 -5.68 1.37
N PHE A 39 23.00 -5.34 0.08
CA PHE A 39 21.91 -5.75 -0.78
C PHE A 39 21.88 -7.28 -0.98
N GLU A 40 23.00 -7.91 -1.34
CA GLU A 40 23.12 -9.37 -1.46
C GLU A 40 22.79 -10.08 -0.16
N ARG A 41 23.17 -9.49 0.97
CA ARG A 41 22.88 -10.06 2.28
C ARG A 41 21.40 -9.92 2.68
N ILE A 42 20.72 -8.89 2.20
CA ILE A 42 19.29 -8.69 2.44
C ILE A 42 18.44 -9.47 1.42
N TRP A 43 18.90 -9.58 0.17
CA TRP A 43 18.10 -9.98 -0.99
C TRP A 43 18.64 -11.17 -1.81
N GLY A 44 19.82 -11.71 -1.51
CA GLY A 44 20.31 -12.97 -2.10
C GLY A 44 19.76 -14.20 -1.39
N GLU A 45 19.98 -15.39 -1.96
CA GLU A 45 19.80 -16.66 -1.23
C GLU A 45 20.71 -16.64 0.00
N VAL A 46 20.10 -16.40 1.16
CA VAL A 46 20.83 -16.38 2.41
C VAL A 46 21.12 -17.82 2.81
N ASP A 47 22.30 -18.31 2.45
CA ASP A 47 22.85 -19.60 2.89
C ASP A 47 23.30 -19.55 4.37
N ASP A 48 23.21 -18.39 5.01
CA ASP A 48 23.49 -18.19 6.43
C ASP A 48 22.25 -18.42 7.30
N ASP A 49 22.41 -19.27 8.32
CA ASP A 49 21.45 -19.62 9.39
C ASP A 49 20.80 -18.43 10.16
N LYS A 50 20.95 -17.18 9.72
CA LYS A 50 20.74 -15.94 10.48
C LYS A 50 19.60 -15.03 9.99
N LEU A 51 18.97 -15.33 8.85
CA LEU A 51 17.85 -14.52 8.31
C LEU A 51 16.63 -15.37 7.97
N PHE A 52 16.35 -16.36 8.81
CA PHE A 52 15.06 -17.02 8.77
C PHE A 52 14.01 -16.14 9.42
N ASP A 53 13.00 -15.75 8.66
CA ASP A 53 11.81 -15.16 9.26
C ASP A 53 11.13 -16.26 10.10
N TYR A 54 11.06 -16.02 11.41
CA TYR A 54 10.36 -16.89 12.34
C TYR A 54 8.91 -17.02 11.86
N VAL A 55 8.47 -18.24 11.53
CA VAL A 55 7.12 -18.46 11.04
C VAL A 55 6.19 -18.77 12.20
N PHE A 56 6.52 -19.83 12.95
CA PHE A 56 5.79 -20.28 14.13
C PHE A 56 6.63 -21.31 14.90
N SER A 57 6.16 -21.71 16.08
CA SER A 57 6.75 -22.79 16.85
C SER A 57 5.85 -24.02 16.93
N ILE A 58 6.48 -25.18 17.06
CA ILE A 58 5.83 -26.48 17.22
C ILE A 58 6.27 -27.06 18.57
N PRO A 59 5.34 -27.59 19.39
CA PRO A 59 5.70 -28.17 20.67
C PRO A 59 6.72 -29.32 20.58
N LEU A 60 7.55 -29.50 21.61
CA LEU A 60 8.52 -30.61 21.70
C LEU A 60 7.87 -32.01 21.72
N SER A 61 6.55 -32.11 21.90
CA SER A 61 5.80 -33.37 21.80
C SER A 61 5.97 -34.05 20.44
N PHE A 62 6.21 -33.29 19.37
CA PHE A 62 6.46 -33.77 18.02
C PHE A 62 7.88 -34.31 17.79
N ARG A 63 8.73 -34.35 18.83
CA ARG A 63 10.14 -34.76 18.71
C ARG A 63 10.34 -36.15 18.13
N LYS A 64 9.45 -37.11 18.44
CA LYS A 64 9.54 -38.48 17.89
C LYS A 64 9.22 -38.46 16.40
N ASP A 65 8.10 -37.82 16.04
CA ASP A 65 7.61 -37.73 14.67
C ASP A 65 8.64 -37.03 13.76
N ILE A 66 9.15 -35.87 14.17
CA ILE A 66 10.16 -35.10 13.44
C ILE A 66 11.46 -35.90 13.27
N ARG A 67 11.90 -36.61 14.32
CA ARG A 67 13.12 -37.43 14.26
C ARG A 67 12.96 -38.62 13.32
N ASN A 68 11.76 -39.19 13.23
CA ASN A 68 11.46 -40.31 12.36
C ASN A 68 11.18 -39.90 10.91
N GLY A 69 11.11 -38.59 10.61
CA GLY A 69 10.75 -38.12 9.27
C GLY A 69 9.25 -38.15 8.98
N GLU A 70 8.41 -38.29 10.01
CA GLU A 70 6.96 -38.51 9.85
C GLU A 70 6.17 -37.20 9.78
N VAL A 71 5.49 -36.96 8.66
CA VAL A 71 4.56 -35.83 8.47
C VAL A 71 3.13 -36.28 8.76
N ASN A 72 2.82 -36.50 10.03
CA ASN A 72 1.54 -37.02 10.49
C ASN A 72 0.40 -35.97 10.48
N GLN A 73 -0.85 -36.42 10.70
CA GLN A 73 -2.02 -35.53 10.69
C GLN A 73 -1.98 -34.44 11.77
N LYS A 74 -1.34 -34.71 12.92
CA LYS A 74 -1.21 -33.72 13.99
C LYS A 74 -0.26 -32.59 13.58
N LEU A 75 0.90 -32.94 13.00
CA LEU A 75 1.87 -31.97 12.50
C LEU A 75 1.26 -31.12 11.38
N ARG A 76 0.52 -31.76 10.46
CA ARG A 76 -0.23 -31.05 9.41
C ARG A 76 -1.25 -30.07 9.98
N LYS A 77 -1.88 -30.39 11.11
CA LYS A 77 -2.82 -29.51 11.78
C LYS A 77 -2.12 -28.28 12.37
N GLU A 78 -0.95 -28.44 12.99
CA GLU A 78 -0.14 -27.32 13.50
C GLU A 78 0.26 -26.37 12.36
N PHE A 79 0.81 -26.93 11.28
CA PHE A 79 1.14 -26.16 10.07
C PHE A 79 -0.10 -25.43 9.52
N LYS A 80 -1.25 -26.11 9.45
CA LYS A 80 -2.50 -25.52 8.97
C LYS A 80 -3.02 -24.41 9.87
N GLN A 81 -2.88 -24.53 11.18
CA GLN A 81 -3.22 -23.48 12.15
C GLN A 81 -2.32 -22.25 12.00
N ALA A 82 -1.05 -22.46 11.65
CA ALA A 82 -0.12 -21.41 11.28
C ALA A 82 -0.34 -20.85 9.85
N GLY A 83 -1.34 -21.34 9.10
CA GLY A 83 -1.67 -20.87 7.75
C GLY A 83 -0.97 -21.62 6.61
N HIS A 84 -0.23 -22.69 6.90
CA HIS A 84 0.51 -23.50 5.94
C HIS A 84 -0.17 -24.87 5.75
N ASP A 85 -0.92 -25.07 4.66
CA ASP A 85 -1.59 -26.36 4.41
C ASP A 85 -0.63 -27.32 3.66
N LEU A 86 0.01 -28.22 4.41
CA LEU A 86 0.97 -29.17 3.85
C LEU A 86 0.28 -30.20 2.92
N THR A 87 0.83 -30.44 1.74
CA THR A 87 0.27 -31.44 0.81
C THR A 87 0.64 -32.87 1.18
N ARG A 88 -0.04 -33.85 0.57
CA ARG A 88 0.26 -35.28 0.81
C ARG A 88 1.70 -35.65 0.46
N ASN A 89 2.37 -34.85 -0.37
CA ASN A 89 3.74 -35.09 -0.81
C ASN A 89 4.80 -34.45 0.08
N ALA A 90 4.40 -33.76 1.15
CA ALA A 90 5.32 -33.18 2.11
C ALA A 90 6.29 -34.23 2.68
N ARG A 91 7.59 -33.95 2.61
CA ARG A 91 8.67 -34.86 3.03
C ARG A 91 9.60 -34.16 4.01
N LEU A 92 9.87 -34.82 5.13
CA LEU A 92 10.80 -34.33 6.13
C LEU A 92 12.16 -35.03 6.00
N VAL A 93 13.22 -34.25 5.89
CA VAL A 93 14.61 -34.68 5.74
C VAL A 93 15.40 -34.19 6.95
N THR A 94 16.26 -35.03 7.51
CA THR A 94 17.15 -34.61 8.60
C THR A 94 18.40 -33.96 8.01
N LEU A 95 18.64 -32.68 8.33
CA LEU A 95 19.87 -31.97 7.93
C LEU A 95 20.99 -32.18 8.93
N THR A 96 20.70 -31.97 10.21
CA THR A 96 21.64 -32.21 11.31
C THR A 96 20.96 -33.07 12.35
N PRO A 97 21.49 -34.27 12.65
CA PRO A 97 20.88 -35.17 13.62
C PRO A 97 20.56 -34.47 14.95
N LYS A 98 19.29 -34.61 15.39
CA LYS A 98 18.76 -34.07 16.65
C LYS A 98 18.66 -32.53 16.74
N LYS A 99 19.08 -31.78 15.72
CA LYS A 99 19.17 -30.31 15.79
C LYS A 99 18.43 -29.58 14.68
N LYS A 100 18.50 -30.07 13.43
CA LYS A 100 17.93 -29.41 12.26
C LYS A 100 17.27 -30.39 11.29
N TRP A 101 16.11 -30.01 10.77
CA TRP A 101 15.37 -30.75 9.76
C TRP A 101 14.89 -29.80 8.67
N SER A 102 14.65 -30.35 7.48
CA SER A 102 14.11 -29.66 6.31
C SER A 102 12.82 -30.35 5.88
N LEU A 103 11.70 -29.63 5.84
CA LEU A 103 10.42 -30.12 5.34
C LEU A 103 10.20 -29.55 3.94
N HIS A 104 10.21 -30.40 2.93
CA HIS A 104 9.95 -30.02 1.54
C HIS A 104 8.50 -30.31 1.18
N ASP A 105 7.80 -29.31 0.66
CA ASP A 105 6.42 -29.43 0.18
C ASP A 105 6.17 -28.51 -1.02
N HIS A 106 6.04 -29.10 -2.21
CA HIS A 106 6.03 -28.39 -3.50
C HIS A 106 7.19 -27.38 -3.60
N ASP A 107 6.87 -26.10 -3.76
CA ASP A 107 7.81 -24.98 -3.96
C ASP A 107 8.25 -24.34 -2.63
N HIS A 108 7.98 -25.01 -1.51
CA HIS A 108 8.31 -24.51 -0.18
C HIS A 108 9.22 -25.51 0.53
N THR A 109 10.28 -24.97 1.12
CA THR A 109 11.13 -25.71 2.04
C THR A 109 11.06 -25.03 3.39
N TYR A 110 10.72 -25.76 4.45
CA TYR A 110 10.69 -25.25 5.81
C TYR A 110 11.87 -25.81 6.59
N LEU A 111 12.61 -24.97 7.28
CA LEU A 111 13.69 -25.37 8.17
C LEU A 111 13.17 -25.44 9.59
N ILE A 112 13.32 -26.60 10.22
CA ILE A 112 12.88 -26.85 11.59
C ILE A 112 14.13 -26.96 12.46
N HIS A 113 14.25 -26.05 13.42
CA HIS A 113 15.35 -26.02 14.38
C HIS A 113 14.84 -26.43 15.76
N ARG A 114 15.63 -27.22 16.46
CA ARG A 114 15.37 -27.50 17.87
C ARG A 114 15.81 -26.33 18.74
N GLY A 115 14.85 -25.65 19.37
CA GLY A 115 15.08 -24.74 20.50
C GLY A 115 15.08 -25.49 21.84
N ASP A 116 15.12 -24.74 22.92
CA ASP A 116 15.18 -25.29 24.28
C ASP A 116 13.86 -25.97 24.69
N ASP A 117 12.73 -25.28 24.46
CA ASP A 117 11.39 -25.74 24.85
C ASP A 117 10.46 -26.09 23.67
N GLU A 118 10.82 -25.68 22.45
CA GLU A 118 9.99 -25.85 21.24
C GLU A 118 10.86 -26.08 19.99
N PHE A 119 10.22 -26.57 18.93
CA PHE A 119 10.80 -26.51 17.59
C PHE A 119 10.43 -25.19 16.95
N VAL A 120 11.43 -24.47 16.45
CA VAL A 120 11.20 -23.24 15.68
C VAL A 120 11.15 -23.59 14.21
N VAL A 121 10.09 -23.17 13.54
CA VAL A 121 9.91 -23.37 12.10
C VAL A 121 10.21 -22.07 11.38
N TYR A 122 11.04 -22.21 10.36
CA TYR A 122 11.51 -21.18 9.48
C TYR A 122 11.09 -21.53 8.06
N LEU A 123 10.74 -20.54 7.25
CA LEU A 123 10.62 -20.74 5.81
C LEU A 123 12.02 -20.56 5.20
N SER A 124 12.49 -21.59 4.51
CA SER A 124 13.76 -21.56 3.79
C SER A 124 13.58 -20.82 2.47
N GLY A 125 14.61 -20.04 2.12
CA GLY A 125 14.58 -19.13 1.00
C GLY A 125 13.89 -17.83 1.41
N ARG A 126 14.68 -16.76 1.56
CA ARG A 126 14.16 -15.46 1.16
C ARG A 126 13.89 -15.57 -0.33
N LYS A 127 12.64 -15.83 -0.66
CA LYS A 127 12.12 -15.82 -2.02
C LYS A 127 12.50 -14.46 -2.60
N GLY A 128 13.47 -14.47 -3.51
CA GLY A 128 14.10 -13.26 -4.05
C GLY A 128 13.10 -12.36 -4.78
N ILE A 129 13.57 -11.27 -5.39
CA ILE A 129 12.68 -10.32 -6.05
C ILE A 129 11.78 -10.97 -7.12
N GLU A 130 12.24 -12.02 -7.80
CA GLU A 130 11.45 -12.74 -8.81
C GLU A 130 10.19 -13.36 -8.21
N GLU A 131 10.33 -14.06 -7.10
CA GLU A 131 9.20 -14.75 -6.49
C GLU A 131 8.32 -13.79 -5.66
N LEU A 132 8.90 -12.70 -5.12
CA LEU A 132 8.12 -11.56 -4.63
C LEU A 132 7.27 -10.93 -5.75
N LEU A 133 7.86 -10.75 -6.94
CA LEU A 133 7.16 -10.22 -8.10
C LEU A 133 6.07 -11.17 -8.58
N ASP A 134 6.28 -12.49 -8.51
CA ASP A 134 5.25 -13.49 -8.81
C ASP A 134 4.10 -13.44 -7.79
N VAL A 135 4.40 -13.29 -6.50
CA VAL A 135 3.36 -13.17 -5.45
C VAL A 135 2.56 -11.88 -5.60
N ILE A 136 3.25 -10.76 -5.82
CA ILE A 136 2.63 -9.48 -6.13
C ILE A 136 1.81 -9.63 -7.42
N ALA A 137 2.34 -10.24 -8.47
CA ALA A 137 1.62 -10.48 -9.71
C ALA A 137 0.37 -11.33 -9.46
N ASP A 138 0.43 -12.45 -8.75
CA ASP A 138 -0.72 -13.29 -8.44
C ASP A 138 -1.77 -12.56 -7.59
N PHE A 139 -1.35 -11.61 -6.76
CA PHE A 139 -2.24 -10.79 -5.96
C PHE A 139 -2.88 -9.66 -6.76
N PHE A 140 -2.13 -8.97 -7.62
CA PHE A 140 -2.59 -7.78 -8.34
C PHE A 140 -3.11 -8.08 -9.75
N HIS A 141 -2.53 -9.03 -10.47
CA HIS A 141 -2.87 -9.34 -11.87
C HIS A 141 -4.33 -9.77 -12.05
N PRO A 142 -4.92 -10.67 -11.23
CA PRO A 142 -6.35 -10.97 -11.34
C PRO A 142 -7.21 -9.71 -11.16
N ARG A 143 -6.72 -8.75 -10.35
CA ARG A 143 -7.43 -7.53 -9.99
C ARG A 143 -7.30 -6.40 -10.99
N PHE A 144 -6.26 -6.44 -11.81
CA PHE A 144 -6.06 -5.54 -12.95
C PHE A 144 -6.36 -6.21 -14.29
N SER A 145 -6.84 -7.45 -14.30
CA SER A 145 -7.13 -8.17 -15.54
C SER A 145 -8.14 -7.44 -16.43
N PHE A 146 -9.03 -6.61 -15.85
CA PHE A 146 -9.93 -5.72 -16.59
C PHE A 146 -9.20 -4.68 -17.46
N LEU A 147 -7.94 -4.34 -17.16
CA LEU A 147 -7.12 -3.47 -17.99
C LEU A 147 -6.58 -4.18 -19.24
N PHE A 148 -6.49 -5.51 -19.21
CA PHE A 148 -5.82 -6.31 -20.23
C PHE A 148 -6.76 -7.23 -21.01
N SER A 149 -7.90 -7.61 -20.43
CA SER A 149 -8.91 -8.49 -21.04
C SER A 149 -10.17 -7.71 -21.39
N LYS A 150 -10.63 -7.85 -22.65
CA LYS A 150 -11.93 -7.32 -23.09
C LYS A 150 -13.13 -8.11 -22.54
N VAL A 151 -12.89 -9.30 -21.99
CA VAL A 151 -13.93 -10.21 -21.48
C VAL A 151 -14.18 -9.97 -19.99
N ASN A 152 -13.15 -9.58 -19.24
CA ASN A 152 -13.31 -9.32 -17.82
C ASN A 152 -13.74 -7.88 -17.57
N THR A 153 -15.01 -7.70 -17.18
CA THR A 153 -15.58 -6.40 -16.82
C THR A 153 -15.59 -6.17 -15.32
N GLU A 154 -15.18 -7.16 -14.52
CA GLU A 154 -15.16 -7.03 -13.06
C GLU A 154 -13.97 -6.17 -12.65
N PHE A 155 -14.27 -4.92 -12.31
CA PHE A 155 -13.30 -3.94 -11.86
C PHE A 155 -12.92 -4.26 -10.39
N ILE A 156 -11.70 -4.78 -10.17
CA ILE A 156 -11.13 -5.17 -8.87
C ILE A 156 -12.04 -6.15 -8.09
N PRO A 157 -11.91 -7.47 -8.29
CA PRO A 157 -12.70 -8.48 -7.60
C PRO A 157 -12.53 -8.43 -6.08
N GLU A 158 -13.51 -8.97 -5.35
CA GLU A 158 -13.49 -8.99 -3.89
C GLU A 158 -12.26 -9.71 -3.32
N LEU A 159 -11.75 -9.16 -2.23
CA LEU A 159 -10.66 -9.76 -1.45
C LEU A 159 -11.33 -10.62 -0.39
N ASP A 160 -10.87 -11.86 -0.24
CA ASP A 160 -11.39 -12.77 0.76
C ASP A 160 -10.26 -13.44 1.57
N ASN A 161 -10.65 -14.23 2.57
CA ASN A 161 -9.71 -14.93 3.45
C ASN A 161 -8.71 -15.82 2.70
N ARG A 162 -9.02 -16.30 1.49
CA ARG A 162 -8.10 -17.10 0.67
C ARG A 162 -6.96 -16.23 0.14
N ASP A 163 -7.20 -14.95 -0.11
CA ASP A 163 -6.15 -14.01 -0.50
C ASP A 163 -5.16 -13.75 0.64
N LEU A 164 -5.66 -13.60 1.87
CA LEU A 164 -4.79 -13.53 3.05
C LEU A 164 -4.05 -14.85 3.26
N GLN A 165 -4.68 -16.01 3.06
CA GLN A 165 -3.97 -17.29 3.14
C GLN A 165 -2.86 -17.40 2.10
N LYS A 166 -3.06 -16.88 0.88
CA LYS A 166 -1.99 -16.81 -0.12
C LYS A 166 -0.86 -15.91 0.36
N LEU A 167 -1.18 -14.72 0.90
CA LEU A 167 -0.19 -13.78 1.40
C LEU A 167 0.57 -14.35 2.62
N ASN A 168 -0.13 -15.05 3.52
CA ASN A 168 0.40 -15.72 4.71
C ASN A 168 1.45 -16.79 4.39
N ARG A 169 1.45 -17.33 3.15
CA ARG A 169 2.50 -18.24 2.70
C ARG A 169 3.86 -17.56 2.55
N TYR A 170 3.88 -16.25 2.35
CA TYR A 170 5.07 -15.48 1.98
C TYR A 170 5.44 -14.42 3.02
N PHE A 171 4.44 -13.84 3.67
CA PHE A 171 4.57 -12.86 4.74
C PHE A 171 3.78 -13.38 5.91
N THR A 172 4.28 -13.28 7.14
CA THR A 172 3.49 -13.63 8.34
C THR A 172 2.94 -12.36 8.99
N PRO A 173 1.91 -11.70 8.42
CA PRO A 173 1.24 -10.62 9.13
C PRO A 173 0.52 -11.24 10.33
N ASN A 174 1.04 -10.98 11.54
CA ASN A 174 0.37 -11.37 12.78
C ASN A 174 -0.85 -10.44 13.04
N LYS A 175 -1.84 -10.46 12.13
CA LYS A 175 -3.02 -9.57 12.10
C LYS A 175 -4.24 -10.29 11.56
N SER A 176 -5.43 -9.77 11.90
CA SER A 176 -6.69 -10.27 11.34
C SER A 176 -6.84 -9.90 9.85
N PHE A 177 -7.76 -10.57 9.15
CA PHE A 177 -8.07 -10.25 7.75
C PHE A 177 -8.54 -8.81 7.56
N ASP A 178 -9.40 -8.31 8.45
CA ASP A 178 -9.95 -6.97 8.34
C ASP A 178 -8.86 -5.91 8.58
N ASP A 179 -7.98 -6.12 9.56
CA ASP A 179 -6.84 -5.22 9.82
C ASP A 179 -5.88 -5.17 8.63
N TRP A 180 -5.52 -6.34 8.09
CA TRP A 180 -4.66 -6.43 6.91
C TRP A 180 -5.33 -5.77 5.69
N LEU A 181 -6.61 -6.02 5.47
CA LEU A 181 -7.36 -5.46 4.34
C LEU A 181 -7.46 -3.94 4.45
N GLU A 182 -7.65 -3.41 5.65
CA GLU A 182 -7.66 -1.98 5.90
C GLU A 182 -6.31 -1.34 5.55
N GLU A 183 -5.21 -1.90 6.04
CA GLU A 183 -3.85 -1.42 5.72
C GLU A 183 -3.55 -1.50 4.22
N PHE A 184 -3.93 -2.61 3.58
CA PHE A 184 -3.79 -2.79 2.14
C PHE A 184 -4.54 -1.71 1.36
N LEU A 185 -5.80 -1.42 1.72
CA LEU A 185 -6.60 -0.41 1.02
C LEU A 185 -6.02 1.00 1.20
N PHE A 186 -5.48 1.33 2.39
CA PHE A 186 -4.79 2.59 2.62
C PHE A 186 -3.51 2.72 1.79
N TRP A 187 -2.69 1.67 1.77
CA TRP A 187 -1.49 1.62 0.93
C TRP A 187 -1.85 1.74 -0.55
N PHE A 188 -2.86 1.00 -1.02
CA PHE A 188 -3.25 1.00 -2.42
C PHE A 188 -3.84 2.34 -2.84
N ALA A 189 -4.65 2.97 -1.99
CA ALA A 189 -5.12 4.33 -2.20
C ALA A 189 -3.94 5.32 -2.33
N GLY A 190 -2.95 5.24 -1.44
CA GLY A 190 -1.73 6.03 -1.54
C GLY A 190 -0.98 5.81 -2.87
N ALA A 191 -0.84 4.55 -3.30
CA ALA A 191 -0.20 4.19 -4.56
C ALA A 191 -0.92 4.79 -5.78
N VAL A 192 -2.25 4.89 -5.74
CA VAL A 192 -3.03 5.54 -6.81
C VAL A 192 -3.20 7.05 -6.61
N SER A 193 -2.59 7.66 -5.58
CA SER A 193 -2.78 9.09 -5.23
C SER A 193 -4.21 9.45 -4.81
N LEU A 194 -4.82 8.61 -3.96
CA LEU A 194 -6.13 8.80 -3.35
C LEU A 194 -6.00 8.86 -1.82
N THR A 195 -6.68 9.80 -1.18
CA THR A 195 -6.77 9.88 0.29
C THR A 195 -8.07 9.25 0.78
N LEU A 196 -8.00 8.19 1.59
CA LEU A 196 -9.19 7.55 2.18
C LEU A 196 -9.51 8.10 3.57
N ARG A 197 -10.80 8.08 3.93
CA ARG A 197 -11.23 8.37 5.30
C ARG A 197 -11.14 7.13 6.18
N LYS A 198 -10.63 7.29 7.41
CA LYS A 198 -10.52 6.19 8.39
C LYS A 198 -11.88 5.60 8.75
N GLN A 199 -12.88 6.44 8.99
CA GLN A 199 -14.22 6.02 9.38
C GLN A 199 -15.03 5.32 8.27
N TRP A 200 -14.53 5.25 7.04
CA TRP A 200 -15.23 4.54 5.97
C TRP A 200 -15.17 3.03 6.18
N SER A 201 -16.30 2.37 5.87
CA SER A 201 -16.34 0.92 5.75
C SER A 201 -15.40 0.45 4.65
N ILE A 202 -14.94 -0.79 4.78
CA ILE A 202 -14.09 -1.46 3.79
C ILE A 202 -14.73 -1.40 2.39
N HIS A 203 -16.04 -1.68 2.30
CA HIS A 203 -16.78 -1.59 1.04
C HIS A 203 -16.72 -0.19 0.42
N LYS A 204 -16.91 0.86 1.22
CA LYS A 204 -16.85 2.24 0.70
C LYS A 204 -15.43 2.59 0.23
N LYS A 205 -14.39 2.21 0.98
CA LYS A 205 -12.98 2.39 0.58
C LYS A 205 -12.70 1.74 -0.77
N ARG A 206 -13.12 0.48 -0.95
CA ARG A 206 -13.01 -0.26 -2.23
C ARG A 206 -13.74 0.46 -3.37
N GLN A 207 -14.98 0.86 -3.14
CA GLN A 207 -15.79 1.55 -4.14
C GLN A 207 -15.13 2.86 -4.60
N VAL A 208 -14.64 3.68 -3.68
CA VAL A 208 -14.00 4.97 -4.03
C VAL A 208 -12.72 4.75 -4.83
N ILE A 209 -11.90 3.76 -4.44
CA ILE A 209 -10.72 3.36 -5.22
C ILE A 209 -11.12 2.91 -6.63
N ALA A 210 -12.26 2.23 -6.77
CA ALA A 210 -12.70 1.76 -8.07
C ALA A 210 -13.17 2.89 -8.99
N GLU A 211 -13.91 3.84 -8.44
CA GLU A 211 -14.46 4.95 -9.19
C GLU A 211 -13.40 6.01 -9.55
N ILE A 212 -12.27 6.08 -8.83
CA ILE A 212 -11.26 7.13 -9.05
C ILE A 212 -10.38 6.90 -10.28
N ILE A 213 -10.03 5.64 -10.60
CA ILE A 213 -9.10 5.35 -11.70
C ILE A 213 -9.62 5.89 -13.05
N PRO A 214 -10.90 5.70 -13.43
CA PRO A 214 -11.45 6.31 -14.64
C PRO A 214 -11.41 7.84 -14.62
N LEU A 215 -11.53 8.48 -13.44
CA LEU A 215 -11.52 9.94 -13.30
C LEU A 215 -10.14 10.54 -13.58
N TYR A 216 -9.06 9.77 -13.50
CA TYR A 216 -7.72 10.29 -13.84
C TYR A 216 -7.57 10.70 -15.30
N ARG A 217 -8.39 10.16 -16.21
CA ARG A 217 -8.44 10.65 -17.60
C ARG A 217 -9.05 12.04 -17.73
N MET A 218 -9.71 12.52 -16.69
CA MET A 218 -10.40 13.81 -16.62
C MET A 218 -9.77 14.75 -15.58
N ARG A 219 -8.56 14.45 -15.08
CA ARG A 219 -7.82 15.32 -14.17
C ARG A 219 -7.69 16.73 -14.75
N GLY A 220 -7.75 17.74 -13.89
CA GLY A 220 -7.66 19.14 -14.30
C GLY A 220 -8.88 19.69 -15.03
N THR A 221 -9.96 18.91 -15.19
CA THR A 221 -11.22 19.39 -15.78
C THR A 221 -12.27 19.64 -14.70
N LYS A 222 -13.17 20.60 -14.96
CA LYS A 222 -14.34 20.85 -14.11
C LYS A 222 -15.13 19.58 -13.82
N ILE A 223 -15.45 18.80 -14.86
CA ILE A 223 -16.27 17.58 -14.74
C ILE A 223 -15.55 16.52 -13.89
N GLY A 224 -14.24 16.36 -14.08
CA GLY A 224 -13.44 15.41 -13.29
C GLY A 224 -13.42 15.79 -11.81
N LEU A 225 -13.15 17.06 -11.51
CA LEU A 225 -13.10 17.57 -10.13
C LEU A 225 -14.48 17.51 -9.45
N GLU A 226 -15.56 17.89 -10.14
CA GLU A 226 -16.93 17.78 -9.63
C GLU A 226 -17.28 16.33 -9.27
N LYS A 227 -16.97 15.37 -10.15
CA LYS A 227 -17.22 13.95 -9.89
C LYS A 227 -16.41 13.43 -8.72
N TYR A 228 -15.11 13.72 -8.66
CA TYR A 228 -14.26 13.27 -7.56
C TYR A 228 -14.77 13.80 -6.21
N LEU A 229 -14.96 15.12 -6.10
CA LEU A 229 -15.44 15.72 -4.85
C LEU A 229 -16.84 15.17 -4.47
N SER A 230 -17.69 14.89 -5.45
CA SER A 230 -19.02 14.32 -5.20
C SER A 230 -18.95 12.89 -4.65
N ILE A 231 -18.05 12.04 -5.18
CA ILE A 231 -17.83 10.68 -4.67
C ILE A 231 -17.28 10.72 -3.24
N TYR A 232 -16.37 11.67 -2.99
CA TYR A 232 -15.70 11.83 -1.71
C TYR A 232 -16.62 12.34 -0.60
N ILE A 233 -17.51 13.30 -0.90
CA ILE A 233 -18.46 13.86 0.06
C ILE A 233 -19.75 13.02 0.13
N GLY A 234 -20.13 12.38 -0.98
CA GLY A 234 -21.42 11.73 -1.13
C GLY A 234 -22.57 12.69 -1.48
N GLU A 235 -22.26 13.93 -1.88
CA GLU A 235 -23.22 14.97 -2.26
C GLU A 235 -22.80 15.63 -3.58
N LYS A 236 -23.73 16.30 -4.26
CA LYS A 236 -23.39 17.04 -5.50
C LYS A 236 -22.55 18.27 -5.20
N ILE A 237 -21.49 18.45 -5.98
CA ILE A 237 -20.60 19.60 -5.94
C ILE A 237 -20.82 20.47 -7.17
N ARG A 238 -20.82 21.79 -6.98
CA ARG A 238 -20.98 22.77 -8.06
C ARG A 238 -19.71 23.59 -8.21
N ILE A 239 -19.10 23.55 -9.39
CA ILE A 239 -17.97 24.39 -9.74
C ILE A 239 -18.41 25.41 -10.78
N THR A 240 -18.04 26.67 -10.56
CA THR A 240 -18.32 27.75 -11.52
C THR A 240 -17.04 28.46 -11.90
N GLU A 241 -16.81 28.57 -13.21
CA GLU A 241 -15.78 29.41 -13.79
C GLU A 241 -16.47 30.71 -14.19
N SER A 242 -16.16 31.80 -13.49
CA SER A 242 -16.73 33.12 -13.81
C SER A 242 -15.66 33.98 -14.45
N ILE A 243 -15.86 34.35 -15.71
CA ILE A 243 -15.10 35.43 -16.34
C ILE A 243 -15.64 36.72 -15.71
N LYS A 244 -14.99 37.20 -14.65
CA LYS A 244 -15.38 38.49 -14.06
C LYS A 244 -14.99 39.59 -15.02
N PRO A 245 -15.87 40.55 -15.35
CA PRO A 245 -15.45 41.73 -16.09
C PRO A 245 -14.46 42.54 -15.23
N MET A 246 -13.33 42.93 -15.81
CA MET A 246 -12.43 43.88 -15.18
C MET A 246 -13.01 45.30 -15.32
N TYR A 247 -13.30 45.95 -14.20
CA TYR A 247 -13.73 47.36 -14.20
C TYR A 247 -12.50 48.27 -14.23
N LEU A 248 -12.41 49.15 -15.23
CA LEU A 248 -11.41 50.20 -15.24
C LEU A 248 -11.90 51.38 -14.38
N GLY A 249 -11.01 51.95 -13.58
CA GLY A 249 -11.29 53.17 -12.81
C GLY A 249 -11.43 54.40 -13.72
N GLU A 250 -12.08 55.45 -13.23
CA GLU A 250 -12.54 56.65 -13.96
C GLU A 250 -11.47 57.39 -14.79
N ASN A 251 -10.17 57.12 -14.59
CA ASN A 251 -9.05 57.79 -15.26
C ASN A 251 -8.17 56.86 -16.13
N THR A 252 -8.69 55.72 -16.57
CA THR A 252 -7.90 54.75 -17.36
C THR A 252 -8.21 54.85 -18.84
N VAL A 253 -7.24 55.25 -19.66
CA VAL A 253 -7.36 55.26 -21.13
C VAL A 253 -6.77 53.97 -21.69
N VAL A 254 -7.60 53.13 -22.32
CA VAL A 254 -7.14 51.99 -23.12
C VAL A 254 -7.10 52.40 -24.57
N GLY A 255 -5.91 52.46 -25.17
CA GLY A 255 -5.77 52.73 -26.60
C GLY A 255 -5.99 51.45 -27.41
N GLY A 256 -6.91 51.47 -28.39
CA GLY A 256 -7.16 50.36 -29.32
C GLY A 256 -8.35 49.45 -28.96
N ALA A 257 -8.59 48.40 -29.76
CA ALA A 257 -9.62 47.40 -29.52
C ALA A 257 -9.08 46.28 -28.61
N PHE A 258 -9.32 46.40 -27.29
CA PHE A 258 -8.92 45.39 -26.31
C PHE A 258 -10.13 44.94 -25.48
N THR A 259 -10.30 43.62 -25.33
CA THR A 259 -11.21 43.00 -24.36
C THR A 259 -10.41 42.63 -23.11
N LEU A 260 -10.72 43.25 -21.97
CA LEU A 260 -10.12 42.90 -20.68
C LEU A 260 -10.95 41.79 -20.04
N GLU A 261 -10.53 40.55 -20.25
CA GLU A 261 -11.01 39.41 -19.47
C GLU A 261 -10.47 39.56 -18.04
N GLY A 262 -11.35 39.66 -17.02
CA GLY A 262 -10.89 39.64 -15.63
C GLY A 262 -10.41 38.26 -15.20
N ALA A 263 -10.03 38.10 -13.93
CA ALA A 263 -9.33 36.94 -13.31
C ALA A 263 -9.27 35.63 -14.15
N PRO A 264 -8.40 35.56 -15.18
CA PRO A 264 -8.22 34.34 -15.94
C PRO A 264 -7.60 33.27 -15.03
N TYR A 265 -7.91 32.00 -15.29
CA TYR A 265 -7.41 30.86 -14.51
C TYR A 265 -7.92 30.79 -13.05
N PHE A 266 -9.13 31.30 -12.79
CA PHE A 266 -9.76 31.23 -11.46
C PHE A 266 -11.14 30.54 -11.49
N PHE A 267 -11.43 29.69 -10.50
CA PHE A 267 -12.74 29.06 -10.35
C PHE A 267 -13.26 29.05 -8.90
N ASP A 268 -14.58 29.07 -8.73
CA ASP A 268 -15.23 28.97 -7.44
C ASP A 268 -15.79 27.56 -7.25
N VAL A 269 -15.48 26.94 -6.11
CA VAL A 269 -15.98 25.61 -5.71
C VAL A 269 -17.02 25.81 -4.62
N TYR A 270 -18.26 25.40 -4.88
CA TYR A 270 -19.35 25.44 -3.92
C TYR A 270 -19.64 24.04 -3.40
N VAL A 271 -19.54 23.87 -2.08
CA VAL A 271 -19.74 22.60 -1.39
C VAL A 271 -20.83 22.76 -0.36
N THR A 272 -21.90 21.96 -0.47
CA THR A 272 -22.92 21.85 0.57
C THR A 272 -22.61 20.64 1.45
N LEU A 273 -22.29 20.88 2.72
CA LEU A 273 -22.00 19.81 3.68
C LEU A 273 -23.19 19.57 4.60
N LYS A 274 -23.46 18.29 4.91
CA LYS A 274 -24.36 17.91 6.00
C LYS A 274 -23.78 18.33 7.35
N ARG A 275 -24.65 18.50 8.34
CA ARG A 275 -24.23 18.74 9.72
C ARG A 275 -23.40 17.55 10.22
N MET A 276 -22.22 17.83 10.75
CA MET A 276 -21.30 16.84 11.30
C MET A 276 -20.52 17.45 12.48
N PRO A 277 -19.95 16.63 13.37
CA PRO A 277 -19.13 17.11 14.49
C PRO A 277 -17.96 17.97 14.02
N VAL A 278 -17.53 18.92 14.85
CA VAL A 278 -16.45 19.89 14.50
C VAL A 278 -15.16 19.19 14.06
N HIS A 279 -14.79 18.08 14.71
CA HIS A 279 -13.61 17.31 14.34
C HIS A 279 -13.72 16.70 12.94
N GLU A 280 -14.86 16.10 12.61
CA GLU A 280 -15.10 15.52 11.28
C GLU A 280 -15.19 16.59 10.19
N LEU A 281 -15.75 17.76 10.52
CA LEU A 281 -15.78 18.90 9.61
C LEU A 281 -14.36 19.34 9.26
N ARG A 282 -13.49 19.54 10.25
CA ARG A 282 -12.10 19.93 10.01
C ARG A 282 -11.36 18.94 9.13
N MET A 283 -11.52 17.64 9.39
CA MET A 283 -10.93 16.58 8.58
C MET A 283 -11.49 16.59 7.14
N THR A 284 -12.80 16.78 6.99
CA THR A 284 -13.45 16.88 5.68
C THR A 284 -12.92 18.06 4.88
N ILE A 285 -12.86 19.24 5.48
CA ILE A 285 -12.36 20.45 4.82
C ILE A 285 -10.90 20.28 4.40
N LYS A 286 -10.06 19.73 5.30
CA LYS A 286 -8.66 19.43 4.99
C LYS A 286 -8.53 18.52 3.78
N SER A 287 -9.27 17.42 3.74
CA SER A 287 -9.24 16.50 2.61
C SER A 287 -9.79 17.12 1.32
N LEU A 288 -10.79 18.00 1.37
CA LEU A 288 -11.27 18.72 0.20
C LEU A 288 -10.20 19.63 -0.39
N ILE A 289 -9.51 20.37 0.47
CA ILE A 289 -8.39 21.22 0.06
C ILE A 289 -7.30 20.35 -0.58
N GLU A 290 -6.87 19.26 0.07
CA GLU A 290 -5.85 18.35 -0.47
C GLU A 290 -6.23 17.77 -1.84
N ILE A 291 -7.50 17.37 -2.03
CA ILE A 291 -7.99 16.88 -3.31
C ILE A 291 -7.97 17.99 -4.37
N ILE A 292 -8.49 19.19 -4.07
CA ILE A 292 -8.51 20.29 -5.03
C ILE A 292 -7.08 20.69 -5.41
N GLU A 293 -6.15 20.78 -4.45
CA GLU A 293 -4.75 21.09 -4.72
C GLU A 293 -4.06 20.06 -5.60
N THR A 294 -4.38 18.78 -5.41
CA THR A 294 -3.77 17.68 -6.19
C THR A 294 -4.33 17.59 -7.61
N GLU A 295 -5.60 17.96 -7.79
CA GLU A 295 -6.34 17.76 -9.05
C GLU A 295 -6.42 19.03 -9.91
N LYS A 296 -6.25 20.23 -9.33
CA LYS A 296 -6.29 21.48 -10.09
C LYS A 296 -5.08 21.59 -11.02
N PRO A 297 -5.23 22.19 -12.21
CA PRO A 297 -4.09 22.56 -13.03
C PRO A 297 -3.17 23.53 -12.28
N ALA A 298 -1.85 23.36 -12.41
CA ALA A 298 -0.86 24.15 -11.68
C ALA A 298 -1.00 25.67 -11.88
N HIS A 299 -1.47 26.10 -13.06
CA HIS A 299 -1.64 27.50 -13.41
C HIS A 299 -2.97 28.12 -12.96
N THR A 300 -3.80 27.37 -12.23
CA THR A 300 -5.13 27.82 -11.77
C THR A 300 -5.19 28.06 -10.26
N ASN A 301 -6.05 28.99 -9.86
CA ASN A 301 -6.40 29.28 -8.47
C ASN A 301 -7.89 29.07 -8.24
N TYR A 302 -8.29 28.92 -6.98
CA TYR A 302 -9.69 28.72 -6.63
C TYR A 302 -10.09 29.41 -5.35
N LYS A 303 -11.41 29.54 -5.16
CA LYS A 303 -12.03 29.87 -3.87
C LYS A 303 -13.00 28.77 -3.48
N LEU A 304 -12.85 28.26 -2.26
CA LEU A 304 -13.75 27.26 -1.69
C LEU A 304 -14.82 27.95 -0.85
N HIS A 305 -16.10 27.72 -1.19
CA HIS A 305 -17.27 28.15 -0.44
C HIS A 305 -17.94 26.93 0.17
N ILE A 306 -18.11 26.95 1.48
CA ILE A 306 -18.71 25.84 2.23
C ILE A 306 -20.03 26.32 2.80
N ASP A 307 -21.11 25.77 2.28
CA ASP A 307 -22.45 25.99 2.78
C ASP A 307 -22.83 24.85 3.72
N MET A 308 -23.21 25.20 4.94
CA MET A 308 -23.72 24.26 5.93
C MET A 308 -25.11 24.71 6.39
N PRO A 309 -26.05 23.78 6.65
CA PRO A 309 -27.31 24.14 7.28
C PRO A 309 -27.02 24.79 8.64
N THR A 310 -27.35 26.07 8.75
CA THR A 310 -27.11 26.91 9.92
C THR A 310 -28.03 26.54 11.08
N ILE A 311 -27.71 27.05 12.26
CA ILE A 311 -28.37 26.80 13.55
C ILE A 311 -29.90 26.90 13.45
N ASP A 312 -30.60 25.84 13.89
CA ASP A 312 -32.02 25.90 14.26
C ASP A 312 -32.11 26.01 15.79
N VAL A 313 -32.39 27.21 16.29
CA VAL A 313 -32.47 27.52 17.73
C VAL A 313 -33.84 27.10 18.24
N GLU A 314 -34.00 25.81 18.56
CA GLU A 314 -35.04 25.29 19.48
C GLU A 314 -34.97 23.76 19.60
N LYS A 315 -34.51 23.07 18.55
CA LYS A 315 -34.57 21.59 18.53
C LYS A 315 -33.25 20.90 18.85
N HIS A 316 -32.11 21.34 18.31
CA HIS A 316 -30.87 20.54 18.33
C HIS A 316 -29.55 21.35 18.28
N SER A 317 -29.35 22.38 19.12
CA SER A 317 -28.05 23.08 19.17
C SER A 317 -27.59 23.32 20.61
N ARG A 318 -26.43 22.74 20.96
CA ARG A 318 -25.70 23.04 22.20
C ARG A 318 -24.51 23.93 21.88
N ILE A 319 -24.46 25.09 22.50
CA ILE A 319 -23.37 26.06 22.38
C ILE A 319 -22.08 25.40 22.90
N GLY A 320 -20.99 25.47 22.13
CA GLY A 320 -19.69 24.90 22.47
C GLY A 320 -19.45 23.45 22.04
N VAL A 321 -20.46 22.75 21.51
CA VAL A 321 -20.33 21.37 20.99
C VAL A 321 -20.49 21.34 19.47
N ASP A 322 -21.65 21.76 18.97
CA ASP A 322 -22.03 21.65 17.55
C ASP A 322 -22.42 22.99 16.93
N THR A 323 -21.96 24.08 17.55
CA THR A 323 -22.25 25.45 17.11
C THR A 323 -21.04 26.03 16.40
N ILE A 324 -21.20 26.34 15.11
CA ILE A 324 -20.20 27.05 14.31
C ILE A 324 -20.86 28.33 13.81
N LEU A 325 -20.33 29.47 14.23
CA LEU A 325 -20.75 30.77 13.74
C LEU A 325 -19.92 31.08 12.49
N GLY A 326 -20.58 31.16 11.34
CA GLY A 326 -19.99 31.69 10.12
C GLY A 326 -19.64 33.16 10.32
N LYS A 327 -18.52 33.60 9.75
CA LYS A 327 -18.12 35.00 9.72
C LYS A 327 -18.53 35.63 8.40
#